data_AF-A0A8A3S3S6-F1
#
_entry.id   AF-A0A8A3S3S6-F1
#
_cell.length_a   1.000
_cell.length_b   1.000
_cell.length_c   1.000
_cell.angle_alpha   90.00
_cell.angle_beta   90.00
_cell.angle_gamma   90.00
#
_symmetry.space_group_name_H-M   'P 1'
#
loop_
_entity.id
_entity.type
_entity.pdbx_description
1 polymer ?
#
loop_
_entity_poly.entity_id
_entity_poly.type
_entity_poly.pdbx_seq_one_letter_code
_entity_poly.pdbx_strand_id
1 'polypeptide(L)'
;MTNEKRDRNVRRVFLIFCIAFILFVAYAGYGLYQESTAPPFIGAFPIDENETEDHVIVHLTEEDFEKWPFLEEAIKEDSNAGAPELDDPMVLDTFREEYMYNSTIEKPIYVEYEGEYFNILIGQS
;
A
#
# COMPACT_ATOMS: atom_id res chain seq x y z
N MET A 1 -41.97 22.22 38.47
CA MET A 1 -41.65 21.54 37.20
C MET A 1 -41.39 20.07 37.55
N THR A 2 -42.23 19.13 37.09
CA THR A 2 -42.20 17.72 37.52
C THR A 2 -40.90 17.02 37.11
N ASN A 3 -40.34 16.18 38.00
CA ASN A 3 -39.06 15.47 37.80
C ASN A 3 -39.00 14.73 36.45
N GLU A 4 -40.12 14.19 35.96
CA GLU A 4 -40.19 13.53 34.64
C GLU A 4 -39.87 14.43 33.44
N LYS A 5 -40.24 15.73 33.49
CA LYS A 5 -39.90 16.68 32.41
C LYS A 5 -38.41 17.03 32.44
N ARG A 6 -37.81 17.09 33.63
CA ARG A 6 -36.38 17.34 33.81
C ARG A 6 -35.56 16.15 33.30
N ASP A 7 -35.94 14.92 33.66
CA ASP A 7 -35.25 13.71 33.20
C ASP A 7 -35.35 13.50 31.69
N ARG A 8 -36.50 13.83 31.09
CA ARG A 8 -36.67 13.77 29.63
C ARG A 8 -35.78 14.78 28.90
N ASN A 9 -35.63 15.97 29.45
CA ASN A 9 -34.76 17.00 28.88
C ASN A 9 -33.28 16.64 29.03
N VAL A 10 -32.87 16.09 30.18
CA VAL A 10 -31.50 15.60 30.40
C VAL A 10 -31.16 14.47 29.42
N ARG A 11 -32.07 13.50 29.24
CA ARG A 11 -31.90 12.41 28.25
C ARG A 11 -31.77 12.93 26.82
N ARG A 12 -32.54 13.97 26.45
CA ARG A 12 -32.45 14.59 25.12
C ARG A 12 -31.12 15.31 24.90
N VAL A 13 -30.65 16.07 25.88
CA VAL A 13 -29.35 16.76 25.80
C VAL A 13 -28.21 15.75 25.72
N PHE A 14 -28.28 14.68 26.52
CA PHE A 14 -27.30 13.59 26.46
C PHE A 14 -27.27 12.91 25.09
N LEU A 15 -28.45 12.64 24.51
CA LEU A 15 -28.54 12.02 23.17
C LEU A 15 -27.95 12.91 22.07
N ILE A 16 -28.20 14.22 22.13
CA ILE A 16 -27.61 15.20 21.20
C ILE A 16 -26.08 15.20 21.34
N PHE A 17 -25.56 15.16 22.57
CA PHE A 17 -24.12 15.10 22.82
C PHE A 17 -23.50 13.81 22.26
N CYS A 18 -24.14 12.65 22.46
CA CYS A 18 -23.67 11.38 21.88
C CYS A 18 -23.62 11.43 20.35
N ILE A 19 -24.66 11.96 19.71
CA ILE A 19 -24.69 12.09 18.24
C ILE A 19 -23.58 13.02 17.75
N ALA A 20 -23.41 14.18 18.39
CA ALA A 20 -22.35 15.12 18.05
C ALA A 20 -20.95 14.51 18.23
N PHE A 21 -20.74 13.73 19.29
CA PHE A 21 -19.48 13.03 19.54
C PHE A 21 -19.19 11.97 18.49
N ILE A 22 -20.18 11.15 18.11
CA ILE A 22 -20.02 10.15 17.04
C ILE A 22 -19.66 10.83 15.71
N LEU A 23 -20.34 11.93 15.36
CA LEU A 23 -20.03 12.68 14.15
C LEU A 23 -18.62 13.29 14.18
N PHE A 24 -18.19 13.80 15.34
CA PHE A 24 -16.83 14.30 15.52
C PHE A 24 -15.79 13.20 15.36
N VAL A 25 -15.99 12.03 15.97
CA VAL A 25 -15.09 10.88 15.84
C VAL A 25 -15.06 10.36 14.40
N ALA A 26 -16.19 10.34 13.69
CA ALA A 26 -16.23 9.97 12.28
C ALA A 26 -15.50 10.99 11.40
N TYR A 27 -15.64 12.29 11.67
CA TYR A 27 -14.93 13.35 10.95
C TYR A 27 -13.42 13.33 11.23
N ALA A 28 -13.03 13.19 12.50
CA ALA A 28 -11.63 13.06 12.89
C ALA A 28 -11.00 11.78 12.34
N GLY A 29 -11.75 10.67 12.39
CA GLY A 29 -11.37 9.40 11.78
C GLY A 29 -11.18 9.54 10.27
N TYR A 30 -12.09 10.21 9.56
CA TYR A 30 -11.97 10.47 8.13
C TYR A 30 -10.75 11.35 7.80
N GLY A 31 -10.48 12.39 8.60
CA GLY A 31 -9.29 13.23 8.42
C GLY A 31 -7.98 12.49 8.70
N LEU A 32 -8.00 11.50 9.60
CA LEU A 32 -6.86 10.61 9.87
C LEU A 32 -6.74 9.46 8.87
N TYR A 33 -7.85 9.09 8.21
CA TYR A 33 -7.92 8.16 7.09
C TYR A 33 -7.67 8.89 5.76
N GLN A 34 -6.89 9.97 5.75
CA GLN A 34 -6.15 10.29 4.54
C GLN A 34 -5.07 9.21 4.44
N GLU A 35 -5.41 8.12 3.73
CA GLU A 35 -4.42 7.24 3.13
C GLU A 35 -3.33 8.13 2.53
N SER A 36 -2.08 7.79 2.85
CA SER A 36 -0.88 8.55 2.53
C SER A 36 -1.01 9.21 1.15
N THR A 37 -1.03 10.55 1.11
CA THR A 37 -1.06 11.30 -0.16
C THR A 37 0.28 11.26 -0.89
N ALA A 38 1.26 10.59 -0.30
CA ALA A 38 2.52 10.24 -0.90
C ALA A 38 2.28 9.35 -2.13
N PRO A 39 2.78 9.73 -3.32
CA PRO A 39 2.75 8.82 -4.44
C PRO A 39 3.54 7.55 -4.07
N PRO A 40 2.98 6.35 -4.32
CA PRO A 40 3.75 5.13 -4.16
C PRO A 40 4.87 5.10 -5.19
N PHE A 41 5.97 4.45 -4.80
CA PHE A 41 7.10 4.25 -5.69
C PHE A 41 7.49 2.78 -5.76
N ILE A 42 8.09 2.41 -6.89
CA ILE A 42 8.66 1.08 -7.10
C ILE A 42 10.09 1.20 -7.61
N GLY A 43 11.03 0.46 -7.02
CA GLY A 43 12.41 0.42 -7.48
C GLY A 43 12.90 -1.02 -7.57
N ALA A 44 13.84 -1.30 -8.48
CA ALA A 44 14.48 -2.60 -8.57
C ALA A 44 15.98 -2.47 -8.31
N PHE A 45 16.49 -3.14 -7.29
CA PHE A 45 17.93 -3.12 -6.98
C PHE A 45 18.56 -4.44 -7.43
N PRO A 46 19.62 -4.42 -8.24
CA PRO A 46 20.32 -5.64 -8.61
C PRO A 46 20.92 -6.29 -7.37
N ILE A 47 20.78 -7.61 -7.27
CA ILE A 47 21.31 -8.42 -6.18
C ILE A 47 22.13 -9.59 -6.75
N ASP A 48 23.03 -10.11 -5.93
CA ASP A 48 23.79 -11.30 -6.28
C ASP A 48 22.89 -12.55 -6.17
N GLU A 49 23.04 -13.51 -7.09
CA GLU A 49 22.33 -14.79 -7.06
C GLU A 49 22.51 -15.50 -5.70
N ASN A 50 23.67 -15.37 -5.07
CA ASN A 50 23.97 -15.97 -3.77
C ASN A 50 23.10 -15.40 -2.63
N GLU A 51 22.50 -14.21 -2.79
CA GLU A 51 21.55 -13.65 -1.82
C GLU A 51 20.13 -14.23 -1.99
N THR A 52 19.89 -14.98 -3.07
CA THR A 52 18.58 -15.54 -3.44
C THR A 52 18.34 -16.99 -2.99
N GLU A 53 19.35 -17.67 -2.42
CA GLU A 53 19.31 -19.12 -2.10
C GLU A 53 18.11 -19.57 -1.26
N ASP A 54 17.52 -18.67 -0.47
CA ASP A 54 16.41 -18.95 0.43
C ASP A 54 15.13 -18.18 0.09
N HIS A 55 15.01 -17.67 -1.13
CA HIS A 55 13.97 -16.73 -1.54
C HIS A 55 13.09 -17.27 -2.66
N VAL A 56 11.90 -16.67 -2.83
CA VAL A 56 11.03 -17.01 -3.97
C VAL A 56 11.47 -16.16 -5.14
N ILE A 57 11.90 -16.80 -6.22
CA ILE A 57 12.29 -16.11 -7.45
C ILE A 57 11.10 -16.15 -8.41
N VAL A 58 10.66 -14.97 -8.83
CA VAL A 58 9.67 -14.81 -9.89
C VAL A 58 10.39 -14.44 -11.17
N HIS A 59 10.27 -15.29 -12.19
CA HIS A 59 10.84 -15.03 -13.50
C HIS A 59 9.90 -14.12 -14.28
N LEU A 60 10.34 -12.90 -14.63
CA LEU A 60 9.56 -12.01 -15.48
C LEU A 60 9.78 -12.37 -16.95
N THR A 61 8.70 -12.24 -17.69
CA THR A 61 8.62 -12.39 -19.14
C THR A 61 8.24 -11.06 -19.78
N GLU A 62 8.38 -10.96 -21.11
CA GLU A 62 7.92 -9.77 -21.85
C GLU A 62 6.44 -9.46 -21.61
N GLU A 63 5.59 -10.48 -21.41
CA GLU A 63 4.16 -10.31 -21.10
C GLU A 63 3.94 -9.59 -19.76
N ASP A 64 4.83 -9.80 -18.79
CA ASP A 64 4.76 -9.13 -17.49
C ASP A 64 5.06 -7.64 -17.62
N PHE A 65 5.97 -7.24 -18.52
CA PHE A 65 6.26 -5.83 -18.80
C PHE A 65 5.16 -5.15 -19.60
N GLU A 66 4.50 -5.85 -20.53
CA GLU A 66 3.32 -5.32 -21.21
C GLU A 66 2.17 -5.06 -20.22
N LYS A 67 2.03 -5.94 -19.23
CA LYS A 67 1.02 -5.83 -18.17
C LYS A 67 1.39 -4.78 -17.13
N TRP A 68 2.67 -4.67 -16.78
CA TRP A 68 3.21 -3.81 -15.73
C TRP A 68 4.39 -2.97 -16.24
N PRO A 69 4.12 -1.95 -17.09
CA PRO A 69 5.17 -1.20 -17.77
C PRO A 69 6.12 -0.46 -16.81
N PHE A 70 5.68 -0.13 -15.59
CA PHE A 70 6.54 0.48 -14.57
C PHE A 70 7.68 -0.42 -14.10
N LEU A 71 7.59 -1.75 -14.30
CA LEU A 71 8.70 -2.67 -13.98
C LEU A 71 9.88 -2.44 -14.93
N GLU A 72 9.59 -2.08 -16.18
CA GLU A 72 10.62 -1.78 -17.17
C GLU A 72 11.41 -0.55 -16.74
N GLU A 73 10.73 0.50 -16.31
CA GLU A 73 11.37 1.71 -15.76
C GLU A 73 12.15 1.38 -14.48
N ALA A 74 11.57 0.62 -13.55
CA ALA A 74 12.22 0.27 -12.29
C ALA A 74 13.49 -0.58 -12.46
N ILE A 75 13.54 -1.44 -13.48
CA ILE A 75 14.67 -2.35 -13.77
C ILE A 75 15.71 -1.69 -14.69
N LYS A 76 15.28 -0.92 -15.70
CA LYS A 76 16.18 -0.33 -16.71
C LYS A 76 16.76 1.02 -16.30
N GLU A 77 16.05 1.82 -15.50
CA GLU A 77 16.65 3.00 -14.89
C GLU A 77 17.47 2.54 -13.69
N ASP A 78 18.79 2.46 -13.90
CA ASP A 78 19.81 2.25 -12.88
C ASP A 78 19.35 2.88 -11.56
N SER A 79 18.97 2.01 -10.60
CA SER A 79 18.23 2.25 -9.35
C SER A 79 18.69 3.42 -8.46
N ASN A 80 19.78 4.07 -8.85
CA ASN A 80 20.32 5.30 -8.30
C ASN A 80 19.57 6.57 -8.75
N ALA A 81 18.74 6.53 -9.80
CA ALA A 81 18.02 7.69 -10.34
C ALA A 81 16.75 8.08 -9.57
N GLY A 82 16.29 7.24 -8.63
CA GLY A 82 15.04 7.40 -7.90
C GLY A 82 13.99 6.43 -8.41
N ALA A 83 13.22 5.85 -7.49
CA ALA A 83 12.16 4.93 -7.85
C ALA A 83 11.03 5.67 -8.60
N PRO A 84 10.56 5.19 -9.78
CA PRO A 84 9.44 5.79 -10.47
C PRO A 84 8.23 5.95 -9.55
N GLU A 85 7.70 7.17 -9.52
CA GLU A 85 6.44 7.50 -8.84
C GLU A 85 5.28 6.99 -9.69
N LEU A 86 4.34 6.30 -9.04
CA LEU A 86 3.13 5.81 -9.70
C LEU A 86 1.97 6.78 -9.43
N ASP A 87 1.29 7.18 -10.51
CA ASP A 87 0.12 8.08 -10.45
C ASP A 87 -1.09 7.43 -9.75
N ASP A 88 -1.18 6.10 -9.75
CA ASP A 88 -2.31 5.34 -9.20
C ASP A 88 -1.85 4.29 -8.17
N PRO A 89 -2.17 4.46 -6.87
CA PRO A 89 -1.86 3.48 -5.84
C PRO A 89 -2.53 2.12 -6.04
N MET A 90 -3.68 2.06 -6.73
CA MET A 90 -4.38 0.79 -6.97
C MET A 90 -3.58 -0.15 -7.88
N VAL A 91 -2.75 0.40 -8.78
CA VAL A 91 -1.92 -0.38 -9.68
C VAL A 91 -0.87 -1.16 -8.89
N LEU A 92 -0.25 -0.49 -7.92
CA LEU A 92 0.74 -1.09 -7.03
C LEU A 92 0.11 -2.15 -6.12
N ASP A 93 -1.08 -1.91 -5.58
CA ASP A 93 -1.78 -2.90 -4.74
C ASP A 93 -2.17 -4.14 -5.55
N THR A 94 -2.63 -3.97 -6.79
CA THR A 94 -2.95 -5.09 -7.69
C THR A 94 -1.70 -5.91 -8.02
N PHE A 95 -0.58 -5.24 -8.31
CA PHE A 95 0.71 -5.89 -8.53
C PHE A 95 1.17 -6.67 -7.29
N ARG A 96 1.05 -6.06 -6.09
CA ARG A 96 1.37 -6.73 -4.82
C ARG A 96 0.49 -7.93 -4.57
N GLU A 97 -0.81 -7.84 -4.85
CA GLU A 97 -1.71 -8.97 -4.69
C GLU A 97 -1.33 -10.16 -5.57
N GLU A 98 -0.97 -9.89 -6.82
CA GLU A 98 -0.66 -10.92 -7.81
C GLU A 98 0.72 -11.56 -7.61
N TYR A 99 1.75 -10.73 -7.35
CA TYR A 99 3.14 -11.20 -7.29
C TYR A 99 3.65 -11.38 -5.86
N MET A 100 3.21 -10.56 -4.91
CA MET A 100 3.74 -10.56 -3.53
C MET A 100 2.89 -11.35 -2.52
N TYR A 101 1.57 -11.22 -2.56
CA TYR A 101 0.66 -11.84 -1.58
C TYR A 101 0.20 -13.25 -1.95
N ASN A 102 0.32 -13.66 -3.22
CA ASN A 102 -0.07 -15.00 -3.64
C ASN A 102 0.93 -16.08 -3.18
N SER A 103 2.07 -15.67 -2.62
CA SER A 103 3.00 -16.57 -1.96
C SER A 103 2.53 -16.83 -0.53
N THR A 104 2.24 -18.09 -0.21
CA THR A 104 1.96 -18.55 1.17
C THR A 104 3.23 -18.50 2.06
N ILE A 105 4.21 -17.68 1.68
CA ILE A 105 5.61 -17.82 2.03
C ILE A 105 6.06 -16.47 2.58
N GLU A 106 6.46 -16.42 3.86
CA GLU A 106 7.02 -15.23 4.52
C GLU A 106 8.41 -14.81 3.98
N LYS A 107 8.82 -15.30 2.80
CA LYS A 107 10.14 -15.07 2.24
C LYS A 107 10.10 -13.87 1.30
N PRO A 108 11.13 -13.00 1.30
CA PRO A 108 11.28 -11.96 0.29
C PRO A 108 11.19 -12.55 -1.11
N ILE A 109 10.48 -11.85 -2.00
CA ILE A 109 10.33 -12.24 -3.40
C ILE A 109 11.35 -11.44 -4.21
N TYR A 110 12.20 -12.16 -4.92
CA TYR A 110 13.11 -11.61 -5.89
C TYR A 110 12.63 -11.88 -7.30
N VAL A 111 13.14 -11.10 -8.22
CA VAL A 111 12.69 -11.07 -9.59
C VAL A 111 13.86 -11.34 -10.50
N GLU A 112 13.74 -12.31 -11.40
CA GLU A 112 14.75 -12.56 -12.43
C GLU A 112 14.29 -12.02 -13.78
N TYR A 113 15.15 -11.27 -14.46
CA TYR A 113 14.95 -10.81 -15.83
C TYR A 113 16.27 -10.87 -16.62
N GLU A 114 16.25 -11.49 -17.81
CA GLU A 114 17.43 -11.67 -18.67
C GLU A 114 18.67 -12.31 -17.98
N GLY A 115 18.46 -13.10 -16.92
CA GLY A 115 19.53 -13.74 -16.14
C GLY A 115 20.14 -12.86 -15.04
N GLU A 116 19.58 -11.67 -14.80
CA GLU A 116 19.92 -10.81 -13.67
C GLU A 116 18.82 -10.87 -12.60
N TYR A 117 19.23 -10.80 -11.33
CA TYR A 117 18.33 -10.87 -10.18
C TYR A 117 18.14 -9.49 -9.55
N PHE A 118 16.90 -9.16 -9.22
CA PHE A 118 16.50 -7.88 -8.67
C PHE A 118 15.66 -8.04 -7.41
N ASN A 119 15.90 -7.15 -6.46
CA ASN A 119 15.03 -6.93 -5.31
C ASN A 119 14.08 -5.76 -5.60
N ILE A 120 12.79 -6.05 -5.64
CA ILE A 120 11.75 -5.04 -5.87
C ILE A 120 11.37 -4.39 -4.55
N LEU A 121 11.69 -3.10 -4.42
CA LEU A 121 11.30 -2.26 -3.30
C LEU A 121 10.02 -1.51 -3.65
N ILE A 122 9.03 -1.61 -2.77
CA ILE A 122 7.75 -0.90 -2.89
C ILE A 122 7.56 -0.04 -1.64
N GLY A 123 7.36 1.26 -1.82
CA GLY A 123 7.21 2.21 -0.71
C GLY A 123 6.21 3.32 -0.97
N GLN A 124 6.06 4.18 0.03
CA GLN A 124 5.34 5.45 -0.03
C GLN A 124 6.32 6.55 0.38
N SER A 125 6.40 7.65 -0.40
CA SER A 125 7.36 8.76 -0.24
C SER A 125 6.91 9.85 0.71
#